data_AF-A0A8C2SZW6-F1
#
_entry.id   AF-A0A8C2SZW6-F1
#
_cell.length_a   1.000
_cell.length_b   1.000
_cell.length_c   1.000
_cell.angle_alpha   90.00
_cell.angle_beta   90.00
_cell.angle_gamma   90.00
#
_symmetry.space_group_name_H-M   'P 1'
#
loop_
_entity.id
_entity.type
_entity.pdbx_description
1 polymer ?
#
loop_
_entity_poly.entity_id
_entity_poly.type
_entity_poly.pdbx_seq_one_letter_code
_entity_poly.pdbx_strand_id
1 'polypeptide(L)'
;KVIEVLSSRTSEQRQQIKQKYKALYGKDLEEVLKGDLSGSFEKAVLALLELPCEYKARELRKAMKGAGTDESLLIEILCTQNNKATRDENQQVNVELAEQDASDLYKAGEGRWGTEELAFNVVLAKRSYSQLRATFQAYEKVCGKDIEESIKSETSGDLEKAYLTLVSCAKDCPGYFATLLHESMKGAGTDEDTLIRILVTRAESDLPAIKGKFQEKYKKSLTEAVRSDTSGDFRKLLLAILQ
;
A
#
# COMPACT_ATOMS: atom_id res chain seq x y z
N LYS A 1 -0.84 11.09 -26.68
CA LYS A 1 -0.15 9.90 -27.23
C LYS A 1 0.60 9.12 -26.14
N VAL A 2 1.50 9.73 -25.34
CA VAL A 2 2.19 9.01 -24.24
C VAL A 2 1.20 8.34 -23.27
N ILE A 3 0.19 9.09 -22.79
CA ILE A 3 -0.86 8.57 -21.90
C ILE A 3 -1.51 7.32 -22.47
N GLU A 4 -2.06 7.42 -23.67
CA GLU A 4 -2.76 6.34 -24.37
C GLU A 4 -1.91 5.07 -24.52
N VAL A 5 -0.63 5.23 -24.87
CA VAL A 5 0.29 4.09 -25.03
C VAL A 5 0.60 3.43 -23.69
N LEU A 6 0.91 4.21 -22.65
CA LEU A 6 1.38 3.65 -21.37
C LEU A 6 0.24 3.10 -20.51
N SER A 7 -0.93 3.74 -20.51
CA SER A 7 -2.08 3.30 -19.70
C SER A 7 -2.76 2.05 -20.26
N SER A 8 -2.57 1.73 -21.54
CA SER A 8 -3.18 0.56 -22.20
C SER A 8 -2.24 -0.64 -22.33
N ARG A 9 -1.13 -0.66 -21.57
CA ARG A 9 -0.11 -1.71 -21.61
C ARG A 9 0.21 -2.17 -20.20
N THR A 10 0.56 -3.44 -20.03
CA THR A 10 1.04 -3.95 -18.72
C THR A 10 2.45 -3.45 -18.43
N SER A 11 2.90 -3.57 -17.19
CA SER A 11 4.25 -3.23 -16.78
C SER A 11 5.32 -3.98 -17.58
N GLU A 12 5.10 -5.27 -17.90
CA GLU A 12 5.99 -6.05 -18.76
C GLU A 12 5.99 -5.55 -20.20
N GLN A 13 4.83 -5.20 -20.76
CA GLN A 13 4.75 -4.63 -22.10
C GLN A 13 5.47 -3.28 -22.16
N ARG A 14 5.38 -2.45 -21.11
CA ARG A 14 6.13 -1.20 -20.98
C ARG A 14 7.65 -1.46 -20.91
N GLN A 15 8.10 -2.53 -20.24
CA GLN A 15 9.52 -2.94 -20.31
C GLN A 15 9.96 -3.31 -21.73
N GLN A 16 9.13 -4.07 -22.47
CA GLN A 16 9.42 -4.40 -23.87
C GLN A 16 9.49 -3.15 -24.76
N ILE A 17 8.64 -2.15 -24.51
CA ILE A 17 8.67 -0.86 -25.19
C ILE A 17 10.00 -0.15 -24.91
N LYS A 18 10.43 -0.07 -23.64
CA LYS A 18 11.73 0.53 -23.26
C LYS A 18 12.89 -0.14 -23.99
N GLN A 19 12.95 -1.47 -23.98
CA GLN A 19 14.00 -2.24 -24.66
C GLN A 19 14.02 -1.98 -26.17
N LYS A 20 12.86 -2.03 -26.83
CA LYS A 20 12.75 -1.75 -28.27
C LYS A 20 13.10 -0.32 -28.62
N TYR A 21 12.68 0.65 -27.81
CA TYR A 21 13.02 2.05 -28.00
C TYR A 21 14.55 2.27 -27.95
N LYS A 22 15.22 1.65 -26.98
CA LYS A 22 16.68 1.69 -26.87
C LYS A 22 17.37 1.05 -28.08
N ALA A 23 16.89 -0.09 -28.55
CA ALA A 23 17.44 -0.79 -29.70
C ALA A 23 17.30 0.01 -31.01
N LEU A 24 16.15 0.69 -31.21
CA LEU A 24 15.87 1.43 -32.44
C LEU A 24 16.52 2.81 -32.50
N TYR A 25 16.56 3.52 -31.35
CA TYR A 25 16.94 4.93 -31.33
C TYR A 25 18.25 5.20 -30.56
N GLY A 26 18.83 4.18 -29.91
CA GLY A 26 20.05 4.31 -29.11
C GLY A 26 19.87 5.13 -27.82
N LYS A 27 18.67 5.65 -27.55
CA LYS A 27 18.34 6.50 -26.40
C LYS A 27 17.55 5.74 -25.35
N ASP A 28 17.76 6.09 -24.08
CA ASP A 28 16.93 5.57 -23.01
C ASP A 28 15.58 6.29 -23.00
N LEU A 29 14.47 5.55 -22.97
CA LEU A 29 13.13 6.12 -23.05
C LEU A 29 12.79 6.96 -21.81
N GLU A 30 13.24 6.58 -20.63
CA GLU A 30 12.99 7.32 -19.40
C GLU A 30 13.72 8.65 -19.42
N GLU A 31 14.98 8.67 -19.85
CA GLU A 31 15.76 9.90 -19.97
C GLU A 31 15.19 10.86 -21.03
N VAL A 32 14.67 10.33 -22.13
CA VAL A 32 13.95 11.15 -23.12
C VAL A 32 12.70 11.77 -22.50
N LEU A 33 11.89 10.98 -21.80
CA LEU A 33 10.66 11.48 -21.18
C LEU A 33 10.92 12.44 -20.03
N LYS A 34 11.98 12.25 -19.23
CA LYS A 34 12.45 13.21 -18.22
C LYS A 34 12.83 14.57 -18.83
N GLY A 35 13.39 14.56 -20.04
CA GLY A 35 13.74 15.79 -20.76
C GLY A 35 12.52 16.56 -21.30
N ASP A 36 11.43 15.86 -21.59
CA ASP A 36 10.24 16.41 -22.24
C ASP A 36 9.07 16.69 -21.28
N LEU A 37 9.07 16.05 -20.11
CA LEU A 37 7.99 16.13 -19.13
C LEU A 37 8.44 16.87 -17.86
N SER A 38 7.48 17.31 -17.06
CA SER A 38 7.76 17.90 -15.75
C SER A 38 6.68 17.60 -14.72
N GLY A 39 7.01 17.83 -13.45
CA GLY A 39 6.06 17.78 -12.33
C GLY A 39 5.45 16.40 -12.11
N SER A 40 4.22 16.35 -11.60
CA SER A 40 3.59 15.09 -11.21
C SER A 40 3.15 14.24 -12.40
N PHE A 41 2.98 14.85 -13.58
CA PHE A 41 2.80 14.11 -14.81
C PHE A 41 4.05 13.32 -15.19
N GLU A 42 5.24 13.93 -15.13
CA GLU A 42 6.52 13.24 -15.32
C GLU A 42 6.69 12.09 -14.31
N LYS A 43 6.50 12.38 -13.01
CA LYS A 43 6.62 11.37 -11.95
C LYS A 43 5.75 10.14 -12.23
N ALA A 44 4.49 10.36 -12.61
CA ALA A 44 3.54 9.29 -12.87
C ALA A 44 3.89 8.49 -14.14
N VAL A 45 4.36 9.15 -15.20
CA VAL A 45 4.83 8.49 -16.43
C VAL A 45 6.03 7.61 -16.15
N LEU A 46 7.02 8.11 -15.41
CA LEU A 46 8.22 7.36 -15.06
C LEU A 46 7.89 6.18 -14.13
N ALA A 47 7.00 6.40 -13.15
CA ALA A 47 6.51 5.34 -12.28
C ALA A 47 5.88 4.19 -13.07
N LEU A 48 5.05 4.47 -14.07
CA LEU A 48 4.46 3.44 -14.93
C LEU A 48 5.52 2.67 -15.74
N LEU A 49 6.62 3.32 -16.12
CA LEU A 49 7.67 2.70 -16.92
C LEU A 49 8.57 1.73 -16.13
N GLU A 50 8.46 1.70 -14.80
CA GLU A 50 9.19 0.78 -13.94
C GLU A 50 8.39 -0.51 -13.69
N LEU A 51 9.08 -1.61 -13.40
CA LEU A 51 8.41 -2.78 -12.81
C LEU A 51 7.95 -2.43 -11.40
N PRO A 52 6.79 -2.94 -10.93
CA PRO A 52 6.29 -2.60 -9.60
C PRO A 52 7.28 -2.90 -8.45
N CYS A 53 8.09 -3.94 -8.57
CA CYS A 53 9.13 -4.27 -7.58
C CYS A 53 10.31 -3.29 -7.61
N GLU A 54 10.74 -2.85 -8.80
CA GLU A 54 11.81 -1.87 -8.98
C GLU A 54 11.37 -0.50 -8.45
N TYR A 55 10.15 -0.08 -8.80
CA TYR A 55 9.54 1.16 -8.31
C TYR A 55 9.49 1.18 -6.78
N LYS A 56 9.00 0.11 -6.15
CA LYS A 56 8.97 -0.01 -4.68
C LYS A 56 10.37 0.02 -4.08
N ALA A 57 11.34 -0.69 -4.66
CA ALA A 57 12.73 -0.67 -4.18
C ALA A 57 13.34 0.74 -4.27
N ARG A 58 13.03 1.49 -5.34
CA ARG A 58 13.46 2.87 -5.50
C ARG A 58 12.80 3.80 -4.49
N GLU A 59 11.50 3.65 -4.22
CA GLU A 59 10.78 4.42 -3.20
C GLU A 59 11.30 4.11 -1.79
N LEU A 60 11.58 2.84 -1.45
CA LEU A 60 12.24 2.46 -0.19
C LEU A 60 13.62 3.12 -0.07
N ARG A 61 14.43 3.08 -1.14
CA ARG A 61 15.73 3.75 -1.16
C ARG A 61 15.58 5.26 -0.96
N LYS A 62 14.59 5.89 -1.59
CA LYS A 62 14.30 7.31 -1.45
C LYS A 62 13.92 7.64 0.00
N ALA A 63 13.06 6.83 0.63
CA ALA A 63 12.63 6.98 2.01
C ALA A 63 13.80 6.93 3.01
N MET A 64 14.85 6.15 2.72
CA MET A 64 16.02 6.00 3.58
C MET A 64 17.21 6.92 3.22
N LYS A 65 17.12 7.67 2.12
CA LYS A 65 18.27 8.44 1.60
C LYS A 65 18.27 9.87 2.15
N GLY A 66 19.36 10.26 2.79
CA GLY A 66 19.61 11.63 3.22
C GLY A 66 19.53 11.77 4.74
N ALA A 67 19.26 12.99 5.20
CA ALA A 67 19.00 13.24 6.62
C ALA A 67 17.52 12.97 6.93
N GLY A 68 17.25 12.19 7.97
CA GLY A 68 15.90 11.73 8.32
C GLY A 68 15.51 10.44 7.60
N THR A 69 14.28 10.02 7.79
CA THR A 69 13.67 8.85 7.14
C THR A 69 12.20 9.17 6.88
N ASP A 70 11.63 8.60 5.83
CA ASP A 70 10.18 8.64 5.60
C ASP A 70 9.56 7.33 6.11
N GLU A 71 9.31 7.27 7.42
CA GLU A 71 8.79 6.08 8.08
C GLU A 71 7.39 5.72 7.56
N SER A 72 6.58 6.71 7.17
CA SER A 72 5.25 6.48 6.61
C SER A 72 5.32 5.69 5.30
N LEU A 73 6.24 6.06 4.40
CA LEU A 73 6.48 5.34 3.16
C LEU A 73 7.06 3.94 3.39
N LEU A 74 8.00 3.80 4.34
CA LEU A 74 8.53 2.50 4.72
C LEU A 74 7.43 1.58 5.25
N ILE A 75 6.60 2.07 6.16
CA ILE A 75 5.48 1.30 6.75
C ILE A 75 4.49 0.91 5.67
N GLU A 76 4.06 1.85 4.82
CA GLU A 76 3.13 1.52 3.74
C GLU A 76 3.69 0.40 2.86
N ILE A 77 4.92 0.53 2.35
CA ILE A 77 5.48 -0.45 1.43
C ILE A 77 5.71 -1.79 2.15
N LEU A 78 6.39 -1.79 3.30
CA LEU A 78 6.82 -3.02 3.96
C LEU A 78 5.66 -3.78 4.62
N CYS A 79 4.69 -3.09 5.21
CA CYS A 79 3.57 -3.73 5.89
C CYS A 79 2.44 -4.16 4.94
N THR A 80 2.37 -3.57 3.73
CA THR A 80 1.37 -3.98 2.71
C THR A 80 1.92 -4.91 1.64
N GLN A 81 3.23 -5.15 1.61
CA GLN A 81 3.82 -6.19 0.77
C GLN A 81 3.25 -7.55 1.19
N ASN A 82 2.37 -8.09 0.34
CA ASN A 82 1.96 -9.48 0.44
C ASN A 82 3.10 -10.35 -0.11
N ASN A 83 4.23 -10.38 0.60
CA ASN A 83 5.40 -11.10 0.17
C ASN A 83 5.15 -12.60 0.30
N LYS A 84 5.00 -13.27 -0.84
CA LYS A 84 5.20 -14.72 -1.04
C LYS A 84 6.49 -15.26 -0.37
N ALA A 85 7.42 -14.38 0.02
CA ALA A 85 8.71 -14.72 0.60
C ALA A 85 8.72 -14.80 2.15
N THR A 86 7.76 -14.19 2.87
CA THR A 86 7.88 -14.04 4.34
C THR A 86 6.62 -14.23 5.17
N ARG A 87 5.41 -14.04 4.60
CA ARG A 87 4.14 -14.27 5.32
C ARG A 87 3.55 -15.62 4.89
N ASP A 88 2.99 -16.37 5.84
CA ASP A 88 2.25 -17.59 5.54
C ASP A 88 1.04 -17.29 4.63
N GLU A 89 0.88 -18.05 3.55
CA GLU A 89 -0.25 -17.93 2.62
C GLU A 89 -1.34 -18.97 2.88
N ASN A 90 -1.16 -19.84 3.87
CA ASN A 90 -2.13 -20.86 4.21
C ASN A 90 -3.46 -20.23 4.62
N GLN A 91 -4.50 -20.57 3.87
CA GLN A 91 -5.86 -20.12 4.14
C GLN A 91 -6.54 -20.92 5.24
N GLN A 92 -6.06 -22.14 5.52
CA GLN A 92 -6.60 -22.97 6.59
C GLN A 92 -6.26 -22.36 7.95
N VAL A 93 -7.30 -22.16 8.76
CA VAL A 93 -7.17 -21.59 10.10
C VAL A 93 -6.94 -22.71 11.11
N ASN A 94 -5.92 -22.55 11.94
CA ASN A 94 -5.75 -23.32 13.16
C ASN A 94 -6.38 -22.53 14.33
N VAL A 95 -7.53 -23.01 14.81
CA VAL A 95 -8.31 -22.34 15.86
C VAL A 95 -7.57 -22.32 17.20
N GLU A 96 -6.95 -23.43 17.59
CA GLU A 96 -6.16 -23.51 18.83
C GLU A 96 -4.99 -22.51 18.81
N LEU A 97 -4.32 -22.40 17.66
CA LEU A 97 -3.25 -21.41 17.48
C LEU A 97 -3.79 -19.97 17.53
N ALA A 98 -4.99 -19.71 17.00
CA ALA A 98 -5.60 -18.37 17.06
C ALA A 98 -5.93 -17.98 18.51
N GLU A 99 -6.45 -18.92 19.30
CA GLU A 99 -6.73 -18.72 20.73
C GLU A 99 -5.45 -18.54 21.54
N GLN A 100 -4.40 -19.30 21.22
CA GLN A 100 -3.09 -19.14 21.83
C GLN A 100 -2.48 -17.77 21.49
N ASP A 101 -2.39 -17.42 20.20
CA ASP A 101 -1.86 -16.12 19.76
C ASP A 101 -2.65 -14.96 20.38
N ALA A 102 -3.97 -15.09 20.52
CA ALA A 102 -4.81 -14.10 21.20
C ALA A 102 -4.47 -13.97 22.70
N SER A 103 -4.31 -15.09 23.40
CA SER A 103 -3.90 -15.09 24.81
C SER A 103 -2.52 -14.45 24.99
N ASP A 104 -1.59 -14.76 24.09
CA ASP A 104 -0.22 -14.24 24.15
C ASP A 104 -0.18 -12.74 23.85
N LEU A 105 -0.93 -12.26 22.84
CA LEU A 105 -1.09 -10.82 22.58
C LEU A 105 -1.71 -10.09 23.77
N TYR A 106 -2.71 -10.66 24.43
CA TYR A 106 -3.33 -10.05 25.60
C TYR A 106 -2.30 -9.92 26.73
N LYS A 107 -1.61 -11.02 27.07
CA LYS A 107 -0.55 -11.01 28.09
C LYS A 107 0.61 -10.09 27.75
N ALA A 108 0.90 -9.90 26.46
CA ALA A 108 1.99 -9.05 25.98
C ALA A 108 1.66 -7.55 26.00
N GLY A 109 0.38 -7.17 25.92
CA GLY A 109 -0.08 -5.78 26.02
C GLY A 109 -0.92 -5.57 27.29
N GLU A 110 -2.24 -5.49 27.13
CA GLU A 110 -3.25 -5.18 28.16
C GLU A 110 -3.17 -6.00 29.47
N GLY A 111 -2.55 -7.18 29.46
CA GLY A 111 -2.32 -8.01 30.65
C GLY A 111 -1.12 -7.57 31.51
N ARG A 112 -0.40 -6.52 31.14
CA ARG A 112 0.75 -5.97 31.85
C ARG A 112 0.85 -4.44 31.65
N TRP A 113 1.83 -3.81 32.30
CA TRP A 113 2.18 -2.41 32.00
C TRP A 113 3.22 -2.35 30.89
N GLY A 114 2.85 -1.81 29.72
CA GLY A 114 3.71 -1.69 28.52
C GLY A 114 3.61 -2.91 27.60
N THR A 115 4.12 -2.80 26.37
CA THR A 115 4.02 -3.87 25.36
C THR A 115 5.29 -4.72 25.24
N GLU A 116 5.13 -6.05 25.14
CA GLU A 116 6.16 -6.96 24.64
C GLU A 116 6.11 -7.04 23.10
N GLU A 117 6.81 -6.11 22.45
CA GLU A 117 6.82 -5.92 20.99
C GLU A 117 7.18 -7.20 20.21
N LEU A 118 8.01 -8.07 20.78
CA LEU A 118 8.40 -9.33 20.14
C LEU A 118 7.19 -10.26 19.90
N ALA A 119 6.21 -10.29 20.81
CA ALA A 119 5.01 -11.10 20.65
C ALA A 119 4.14 -10.57 19.49
N PHE A 120 3.92 -9.25 19.45
CA PHE A 120 3.19 -8.60 18.35
C PHE A 120 3.90 -8.80 17.01
N ASN A 121 5.23 -8.66 16.97
CA ASN A 121 6.03 -8.88 15.75
C ASN A 121 5.91 -10.33 15.24
N VAL A 122 5.95 -11.33 16.12
CA VAL A 122 5.84 -12.74 15.72
C VAL A 122 4.46 -13.03 15.14
N VAL A 123 3.39 -12.53 15.75
CA VAL A 123 2.02 -12.79 15.30
C VAL A 123 1.69 -11.95 14.06
N LEU A 124 1.74 -10.61 14.18
CA LEU A 124 1.27 -9.69 13.14
C LEU A 124 2.10 -9.75 11.86
N ALA A 125 3.40 -10.01 11.92
CA ALA A 125 4.25 -10.02 10.72
C ALA A 125 4.28 -11.37 9.98
N LYS A 126 4.02 -12.51 10.66
CA LYS A 126 4.24 -13.85 10.09
C LYS A 126 2.96 -14.61 9.73
N ARG A 127 1.89 -14.47 10.51
CA ARG A 127 0.66 -15.25 10.31
C ARG A 127 -0.05 -14.89 9.01
N SER A 128 -0.75 -15.83 8.40
CA SER A 128 -1.60 -15.54 7.25
C SER A 128 -2.73 -14.59 7.61
N TYR A 129 -3.31 -13.89 6.64
CA TYR A 129 -4.44 -12.99 6.92
C TYR A 129 -5.68 -13.74 7.43
N SER A 130 -5.93 -14.97 7.00
CA SER A 130 -7.04 -15.78 7.55
C SER A 130 -6.77 -16.13 9.01
N GLN A 131 -5.54 -16.55 9.35
CA GLN A 131 -5.15 -16.84 10.72
C GLN A 131 -5.21 -15.61 11.62
N LEU A 132 -4.75 -14.45 11.14
CA LEU A 132 -4.82 -13.18 11.88
C LEU A 132 -6.27 -12.76 12.18
N ARG A 133 -7.19 -12.88 11.21
CA ARG A 133 -8.60 -12.58 11.46
C ARG A 133 -9.20 -13.45 12.56
N ALA A 134 -8.90 -14.75 12.55
CA ALA A 134 -9.33 -15.65 13.61
C ALA A 134 -8.70 -15.28 14.96
N THR A 135 -7.42 -14.89 14.96
CA THR A 135 -6.70 -14.41 16.16
C THR A 135 -7.35 -13.14 16.71
N PHE A 136 -7.71 -12.17 15.88
CA PHE A 136 -8.37 -10.94 16.32
C PHE A 136 -9.76 -11.20 16.90
N GLN A 137 -10.53 -12.11 16.31
CA GLN A 137 -11.82 -12.55 16.85
C GLN A 137 -11.67 -13.26 18.21
N ALA A 138 -10.63 -14.08 18.38
CA ALA A 138 -10.34 -14.70 19.66
C ALA A 138 -9.86 -13.66 20.70
N TYR A 139 -9.03 -12.71 20.29
CA TYR A 139 -8.52 -11.63 21.13
C TYR A 139 -9.65 -10.78 21.71
N GLU A 140 -10.62 -10.39 20.89
CA GLU A 140 -11.80 -9.64 21.32
C GLU A 140 -12.61 -10.41 22.37
N LYS A 141 -12.76 -11.73 22.23
CA LYS A 141 -13.43 -12.58 23.24
C LYS A 141 -12.67 -12.66 24.56
N VAL A 142 -11.33 -12.57 24.52
CA VAL A 142 -10.47 -12.68 25.72
C VAL A 142 -10.48 -11.40 26.53
N CYS A 143 -10.34 -10.23 25.87
CA CYS A 143 -10.12 -8.96 26.55
C CYS A 143 -11.26 -7.95 26.41
N GLY A 144 -12.24 -8.21 25.55
CA GLY A 144 -13.39 -7.33 25.30
C GLY A 144 -13.08 -6.07 24.50
N LYS A 145 -11.89 -5.96 23.89
CA LYS A 145 -11.47 -4.83 23.05
C LYS A 145 -11.07 -5.29 21.65
N ASP A 146 -11.24 -4.43 20.66
CA ASP A 146 -10.61 -4.64 19.34
C ASP A 146 -9.09 -4.49 19.47
N ILE A 147 -8.34 -5.30 18.73
CA ILE A 147 -6.87 -5.27 18.75
C ILE A 147 -6.29 -3.90 18.38
N GLU A 148 -6.97 -3.12 17.53
CA GLU A 148 -6.55 -1.75 17.16
C GLU A 148 -6.64 -0.80 18.34
N GLU A 149 -7.62 -0.97 19.23
CA GLU A 149 -7.74 -0.16 20.45
C GLU A 149 -6.59 -0.45 21.40
N SER A 150 -6.28 -1.73 21.61
CA SER A 150 -5.14 -2.14 22.44
C SER A 150 -3.79 -1.68 21.87
N ILE A 151 -3.62 -1.69 20.55
CA ILE A 151 -2.40 -1.17 19.91
C ILE A 151 -2.25 0.34 20.18
N LYS A 152 -3.34 1.11 20.07
CA LYS A 152 -3.33 2.57 20.28
C LYS A 152 -3.13 2.96 21.74
N SER A 153 -3.57 2.14 22.70
CA SER A 153 -3.33 2.40 24.13
C SER A 153 -1.91 2.06 24.55
N GLU A 154 -1.29 1.05 23.93
CA GLU A 154 -0.03 0.47 24.41
C GLU A 154 1.21 0.82 23.58
N THR A 155 1.03 1.36 22.37
CA THR A 155 2.13 1.76 21.48
C THR A 155 1.97 3.21 21.03
N SER A 156 3.02 3.78 20.42
CA SER A 156 2.95 5.13 19.85
C SER A 156 3.91 5.27 18.68
N GLY A 157 3.81 6.39 17.96
CA GLY A 157 4.74 6.73 16.88
C GLY A 157 4.66 5.75 15.71
N ASP A 158 5.81 5.43 15.13
CA ASP A 158 5.88 4.63 13.90
C ASP A 158 5.64 3.13 14.13
N LEU A 159 5.87 2.64 15.37
CA LEU A 159 5.50 1.28 15.74
C LEU A 159 3.97 1.09 15.75
N GLU A 160 3.25 2.03 16.35
CA GLU A 160 1.77 2.02 16.35
C GLU A 160 1.24 2.01 14.91
N LYS A 161 1.75 2.92 14.06
CA LYS A 161 1.38 2.97 12.64
C LYS A 161 1.66 1.64 11.93
N ALA A 162 2.82 1.03 12.16
CA ALA A 162 3.17 -0.25 11.55
C ALA A 162 2.21 -1.37 11.94
N TYR A 163 1.89 -1.49 13.24
CA TYR A 163 0.93 -2.49 13.71
C TYR A 163 -0.49 -2.23 13.20
N LEU A 164 -0.95 -0.98 13.22
CA LEU A 164 -2.26 -0.62 12.68
C LEU A 164 -2.35 -0.89 11.18
N THR A 165 -1.29 -0.65 10.40
CA THR A 165 -1.25 -1.00 8.98
C THR A 165 -1.33 -2.52 8.77
N LEU A 166 -0.57 -3.31 9.53
CA LEU A 166 -0.62 -4.78 9.45
C LEU A 166 -2.02 -5.32 9.77
N VAL A 167 -2.65 -4.82 10.84
CA VAL A 167 -4.01 -5.19 11.25
C VAL A 167 -5.02 -4.78 10.18
N SER A 168 -4.95 -3.54 9.68
CA SER A 168 -5.84 -3.02 8.64
C SER A 168 -5.76 -3.86 7.36
N CYS A 169 -4.56 -4.22 6.92
CA CYS A 169 -4.37 -5.08 5.75
C CYS A 169 -4.88 -6.50 5.98
N ALA A 170 -4.68 -7.06 7.17
CA ALA A 170 -5.23 -8.38 7.51
C ALA A 170 -6.76 -8.38 7.50
N LYS A 171 -7.42 -7.34 8.05
CA LYS A 171 -8.88 -7.18 8.04
C LYS A 171 -9.42 -6.91 6.64
N ASP A 172 -8.95 -5.86 5.96
CA ASP A 172 -9.42 -5.43 4.63
C ASP A 172 -8.34 -4.61 3.89
N CYS A 173 -7.39 -5.30 3.24
CA CYS A 173 -6.31 -4.66 2.48
C CYS A 173 -6.81 -3.71 1.37
N PRO A 174 -7.80 -4.07 0.53
CA PRO A 174 -8.37 -3.12 -0.41
C PRO A 174 -9.01 -1.89 0.27
N GLY A 175 -9.65 -2.08 1.43
CA GLY A 175 -10.19 -0.99 2.25
C GLY A 175 -9.13 -0.07 2.84
N TYR A 176 -7.97 -0.60 3.23
CA TYR A 176 -6.81 0.18 3.65
C TYR A 176 -6.32 1.11 2.53
N PHE A 177 -6.08 0.59 1.33
CA PHE A 177 -5.66 1.42 0.19
C PHE A 177 -6.73 2.42 -0.24
N ALA A 178 -8.02 2.05 -0.16
CA ALA A 178 -9.10 3.00 -0.39
C ALA A 178 -9.06 4.17 0.60
N THR A 179 -8.69 3.90 1.85
CA THR A 179 -8.53 4.94 2.87
C THR A 179 -7.33 5.84 2.59
N LEU A 180 -6.18 5.28 2.24
CA LEU A 180 -5.01 6.07 1.85
C LEU A 180 -5.28 6.96 0.64
N LEU A 181 -5.94 6.43 -0.40
CA LEU A 181 -6.33 7.22 -1.57
C LEU A 181 -7.29 8.35 -1.21
N HIS A 182 -8.19 8.13 -0.25
CA HIS A 182 -9.10 9.19 0.19
C HIS A 182 -8.34 10.28 0.93
N GLU A 183 -7.52 9.90 1.91
CA GLU A 183 -6.73 10.86 2.69
C GLU A 183 -5.72 11.61 1.80
N SER A 184 -5.16 10.98 0.75
CA SER A 184 -4.26 11.64 -0.20
C SER A 184 -4.94 12.71 -1.06
N MET A 185 -6.27 12.71 -1.15
CA MET A 185 -7.08 13.68 -1.89
C MET A 185 -7.98 14.52 -0.97
N LYS A 186 -7.75 14.48 0.34
CA LYS A 186 -8.62 15.14 1.32
C LYS A 186 -8.03 16.47 1.74
N GLY A 187 -8.84 17.53 1.63
CA GLY A 187 -8.47 18.87 2.07
C GLY A 187 -7.98 19.73 0.91
N ALA A 188 -7.15 20.72 1.23
CA ALA A 188 -6.56 21.60 0.22
C ALA A 188 -5.25 20.99 -0.30
N GLY A 189 -5.19 20.77 -1.61
CA GLY A 189 -4.06 20.11 -2.27
C GLY A 189 -4.22 18.58 -2.29
N THR A 190 -3.21 17.92 -2.85
CA THR A 190 -3.20 16.48 -3.08
C THR A 190 -1.83 15.93 -2.73
N ASP A 191 -1.78 14.83 -1.97
CA ASP A 191 -0.57 14.01 -1.86
C ASP A 191 -0.44 13.17 -3.15
N GLU A 192 0.15 13.80 -4.16
CA GLU A 192 0.34 13.22 -5.48
C GLU A 192 1.32 12.05 -5.46
N ASP A 193 2.30 12.04 -4.55
CA ASP A 193 3.28 10.94 -4.44
C ASP A 193 2.58 9.66 -3.96
N THR A 194 1.71 9.74 -2.95
CA THR A 194 0.87 8.62 -2.50
C THR A 194 -0.14 8.18 -3.55
N LEU A 195 -0.80 9.14 -4.20
CA LEU A 195 -1.78 8.86 -5.26
C LEU A 195 -1.12 8.10 -6.43
N ILE A 196 0.05 8.55 -6.89
CA ILE A 196 0.82 7.89 -7.95
C ILE A 196 1.24 6.48 -7.51
N ARG A 197 1.86 6.37 -6.34
CA ARG A 197 2.40 5.08 -5.84
C ARG A 197 1.31 4.02 -5.75
N ILE A 198 0.16 4.34 -5.17
CA ILE A 198 -0.93 3.38 -5.03
C ILE A 198 -1.51 3.01 -6.41
N LEU A 199 -1.83 4.00 -7.26
CA LEU A 199 -2.42 3.70 -8.56
C LEU A 199 -1.49 2.88 -9.45
N VAL A 200 -0.19 3.19 -9.49
CA VAL A 200 0.79 2.45 -10.30
C VAL A 200 1.03 1.05 -9.75
N THR A 201 1.22 0.90 -8.44
CA THR A 201 1.59 -0.41 -7.87
C THR A 201 0.42 -1.37 -7.68
N ARG A 202 -0.82 -0.86 -7.66
CA ARG A 202 -2.04 -1.68 -7.48
C ARG A 202 -2.83 -1.90 -8.76
N ALA A 203 -2.57 -1.15 -9.84
CA ALA A 203 -3.28 -1.24 -11.12
C ALA A 203 -3.40 -2.67 -11.66
N GLU A 204 -2.30 -3.42 -11.63
CA GLU A 204 -2.21 -4.78 -12.18
C GLU A 204 -2.45 -5.86 -11.11
N SER A 205 -2.90 -5.50 -9.89
CA SER A 205 -3.11 -6.43 -8.77
C SER A 205 -4.56 -6.47 -8.29
N ASP A 206 -5.04 -5.43 -7.62
CA ASP A 206 -6.34 -5.45 -6.92
C ASP A 206 -7.07 -4.10 -6.96
N LEU A 207 -6.67 -3.20 -7.86
CA LEU A 207 -7.32 -1.90 -8.06
C LEU A 207 -8.86 -1.98 -8.23
N PRO A 208 -9.46 -3.00 -8.90
CA PRO A 208 -10.91 -3.14 -8.93
C PRO A 208 -11.56 -3.31 -7.54
N ALA A 209 -10.94 -4.08 -6.64
CA ALA A 209 -11.43 -4.26 -5.27
C ALA A 209 -11.27 -2.96 -4.47
N ILE A 210 -10.15 -2.25 -4.63
CA ILE A 210 -9.91 -0.94 -4.00
C ILE A 210 -10.97 0.06 -4.44
N LYS A 211 -11.30 0.12 -5.74
CA LYS A 211 -12.38 0.99 -6.27
C LYS A 211 -13.72 0.67 -5.63
N GLY A 212 -14.06 -0.60 -5.48
CA GLY A 212 -15.28 -1.04 -4.81
C GLY A 212 -15.35 -0.58 -3.36
N LYS A 213 -14.29 -0.81 -2.57
CA LYS A 213 -14.18 -0.37 -1.17
C LYS A 213 -14.20 1.13 -1.01
N PHE A 214 -13.55 1.86 -1.91
CA PHE A 214 -13.58 3.32 -1.92
C PHE A 214 -15.01 3.85 -2.10
N GLN A 215 -15.74 3.32 -3.08
CA GLN A 215 -17.14 3.72 -3.32
C GLN A 215 -18.06 3.33 -2.15
N GLU A 216 -17.87 2.14 -1.58
CA GLU A 216 -18.62 1.67 -0.41
C GLU A 216 -18.44 2.63 0.77
N LYS A 217 -17.20 3.00 1.09
CA LYS A 217 -16.84 3.79 2.27
C LYS A 217 -17.17 5.27 2.12
N TYR A 218 -16.87 5.87 0.96
CA TYR A 218 -16.94 7.32 0.76
C TYR A 218 -18.12 7.81 -0.07
N LYS A 219 -18.97 6.88 -0.55
CA LYS A 219 -20.17 7.18 -1.35
C LYS A 219 -19.89 8.05 -2.60
N LYS A 220 -18.64 8.00 -3.08
CA LYS A 220 -18.12 8.69 -4.26
C LYS A 220 -17.17 7.72 -4.95
N SER A 221 -17.19 7.63 -6.28
CA SER A 221 -16.25 6.74 -6.98
C SER A 221 -14.82 7.28 -6.91
N LEU A 222 -13.82 6.38 -6.91
CA LEU A 222 -12.42 6.77 -6.97
C LEU A 222 -12.12 7.62 -8.23
N THR A 223 -12.75 7.29 -9.35
CA THR A 223 -12.65 8.04 -10.61
C THR A 223 -13.16 9.48 -10.47
N GLU A 224 -14.28 9.70 -9.78
CA GLU A 224 -14.79 11.06 -9.51
C GLU A 224 -13.90 11.82 -8.54
N ALA A 225 -13.37 11.15 -7.51
CA ALA A 225 -12.45 11.76 -6.54
C ALA A 225 -11.17 12.26 -7.23
N VAL A 226 -10.51 11.40 -8.01
CA VAL A 226 -9.32 11.79 -8.79
C VAL A 226 -9.63 12.89 -9.79
N ARG A 227 -10.78 12.83 -10.46
CA ARG A 227 -11.19 13.87 -11.44
C ARG A 227 -11.36 15.24 -10.79
N SER A 228 -11.91 15.30 -9.58
CA SER A 228 -12.13 16.56 -8.86
C SER A 228 -10.86 17.13 -8.25
N ASP A 229 -9.92 16.26 -7.87
CA ASP A 229 -8.75 16.67 -7.08
C ASP A 229 -7.51 16.96 -7.94
N THR A 230 -7.45 16.39 -9.14
CA THR A 230 -6.31 16.56 -10.06
C THR A 230 -6.68 17.35 -11.31
N SER A 231 -5.67 17.82 -12.05
CA SER A 231 -5.88 18.58 -13.29
C SER A 231 -4.87 18.23 -14.39
N GLY A 232 -5.02 18.86 -15.56
CA GLY A 232 -4.06 18.73 -16.67
C GLY A 232 -3.87 17.30 -17.19
N ASP A 233 -2.68 17.03 -17.71
CA ASP A 233 -2.29 15.73 -18.24
C ASP A 233 -2.03 14.69 -17.14
N PHE A 234 -1.66 15.14 -15.94
CA PHE A 234 -1.59 14.30 -14.76
C PHE A 234 -2.95 13.63 -14.47
N ARG A 235 -4.03 14.40 -14.38
CA ARG A 235 -5.40 13.85 -14.27
C ARG A 235 -5.72 12.88 -15.39
N LYS A 236 -5.44 13.25 -16.64
CA LYS A 236 -5.78 12.40 -17.79
C LYS A 236 -5.10 11.04 -17.69
N LEU A 237 -3.84 11.00 -17.25
CA LEU A 237 -3.12 9.75 -17.02
C LEU A 237 -3.74 8.93 -15.90
N LEU A 238 -3.99 9.52 -14.73
CA LEU A 238 -4.57 8.79 -13.60
C LEU A 238 -5.95 8.23 -13.93
N LEU A 239 -6.78 9.01 -14.63
CA LEU A 239 -8.09 8.54 -15.10
C LEU A 239 -7.96 7.39 -16.11
N ALA A 240 -6.90 7.37 -16.92
CA ALA A 240 -6.65 6.29 -17.86
C ALA A 240 -6.14 5.01 -17.16
N ILE A 241 -5.41 5.13 -16.04
CA ILE A 241 -5.03 3.98 -15.19
C ILE A 241 -6.27 3.39 -14.49
N LEU A 242 -7.26 4.23 -14.16
CA LEU A 242 -8.49 3.82 -13.48
C LEU A 242 -9.54 3.17 -14.40
N GLN A 243 -9.32 3.15 -15.72
CA GLN A 243 -10.20 2.49 -16.69
C GLN A 243 -9.95 0.99 -16.71
#